data_AF-A0A1G3M3V2-F1
#
_entry.id   AF-A0A1G3M3V2-F1
#
_cell.length_a   1.000
_cell.length_b   1.000
_cell.length_c   1.000
_cell.angle_alpha   90.00
_cell.angle_beta   90.00
_cell.angle_gamma   90.00
#
_symmetry.space_group_name_H-M   'P 1'
#
loop_
_entity.id
_entity.type
_entity.pdbx_description
1 polymer ?
#
loop_
_entity_poly.entity_id
_entity_poly.type
_entity_poly.pdbx_seq_one_letter_code
_entity_poly.pdbx_strand_id
1 'polypeptide(L)'
;MSGADKNGANPAIRTRRLLVKAGLLVMYVALTVFVFINGRSHTFLIDNKSLDDGAVSAMRRVKVFIDNQKPLELYARDRELLMVRGQGHRIRIETQDPANRLEAKFSVPFGNDMILISVPKMASGADDFWEHFVIQYERPTNNDAPPPTLEEPVPIEPTL
;
A
#
# COMPACT_ATOMS: atom_id res chain seq x y z
N MET A 1 -3.11 29.42 -61.00
CA MET A 1 -2.51 30.24 -59.93
C MET A 1 -2.16 29.30 -58.78
N SER A 2 -0.89 28.92 -58.71
CA SER A 2 -0.38 27.90 -57.78
C SER A 2 -0.31 28.50 -56.38
N GLY A 3 -0.97 27.87 -55.41
CA GLY A 3 -0.91 28.25 -54.01
C GLY A 3 0.53 28.10 -53.51
N ALA A 4 1.24 29.21 -53.43
CA ALA A 4 2.52 29.28 -52.75
C ALA A 4 2.31 28.85 -51.30
N ASP A 5 2.88 27.71 -50.95
CA ASP A 5 3.03 27.25 -49.57
C ASP A 5 3.63 28.41 -48.77
N LYS A 6 2.82 29.05 -47.92
CA LYS A 6 3.16 30.29 -47.20
C LYS A 6 4.38 30.17 -46.28
N ASN A 7 4.94 28.98 -46.15
CA ASN A 7 6.15 28.66 -45.41
C ASN A 7 7.06 27.86 -46.33
N GLY A 8 8.07 28.49 -46.93
CA GLY A 8 9.02 27.90 -47.91
C GLY A 8 9.91 26.76 -47.40
N ALA A 9 9.43 25.93 -46.47
CA ALA A 9 10.11 24.74 -45.98
C ALA A 9 9.75 23.53 -46.86
N ASN A 10 10.80 22.89 -47.42
CA ASN A 10 10.70 21.64 -48.17
C ASN A 10 9.81 20.62 -47.43
N PRO A 11 8.84 19.95 -48.09
CA PRO A 11 7.94 18.97 -47.46
C PRO A 11 8.67 17.89 -46.65
N ALA A 12 9.87 17.45 -47.08
CA ALA A 12 10.67 16.50 -46.32
C ALA A 12 11.11 17.05 -44.94
N ILE A 13 11.39 18.35 -44.85
CA ILE A 13 11.73 19.03 -43.58
C ILE A 13 10.49 19.10 -42.67
N ARG A 14 9.31 19.37 -43.24
CA ARG A 14 8.05 19.39 -42.49
C ARG A 14 7.73 18.02 -41.89
N THR A 15 7.84 16.95 -42.69
CA THR A 15 7.63 15.56 -42.24
C THR A 15 8.63 15.15 -41.17
N ARG A 16 9.93 15.43 -41.37
CA ARG A 16 10.96 15.15 -40.35
C ARG A 16 10.68 15.86 -39.03
N ARG A 17 10.28 17.14 -39.08
CA ARG A 17 9.90 17.91 -37.87
C ARG A 17 8.68 17.31 -37.19
N LEU A 18 7.68 16.86 -37.94
CA LEU A 18 6.50 16.21 -37.38
C LEU A 18 6.85 14.90 -36.68
N LEU A 19 7.69 14.05 -37.31
CA LEU A 19 8.15 12.79 -36.72
C LEU A 19 8.94 13.02 -35.43
N VAL A 20 9.85 14.00 -35.42
CA VAL A 20 10.61 14.35 -34.21
C VAL A 20 9.67 14.82 -33.10
N LYS A 21 8.69 15.68 -33.41
CA LYS A 21 7.69 16.14 -32.43
C LYS A 21 6.83 14.99 -31.89
N ALA A 22 6.38 14.09 -32.77
CA ALA A 22 5.60 12.93 -32.37
C ALA A 22 6.41 11.97 -31.48
N GLY A 23 7.67 11.69 -31.85
CA GLY A 23 8.57 10.89 -31.04
C GLY A 23 8.83 11.51 -29.67
N LEU A 24 9.03 12.82 -29.61
CA LEU A 24 9.19 13.57 -28.37
C LEU A 24 7.92 13.46 -27.49
N LEU A 25 6.73 13.61 -28.07
CA LEU A 25 5.46 13.46 -27.37
C LEU A 25 5.30 12.05 -26.78
N VAL A 26 5.59 11.01 -27.57
CA VAL A 26 5.55 9.61 -27.10
C VAL A 26 6.53 9.38 -25.95
N MET A 27 7.75 9.92 -26.06
CA MET A 27 8.76 9.85 -25.01
C MET A 27 8.28 10.51 -23.71
N TYR A 28 7.66 11.70 -23.80
CA TYR A 28 7.08 12.37 -22.63
C TYR A 28 5.98 11.54 -21.97
N VAL A 29 5.04 10.99 -22.76
CA VAL A 29 3.97 10.13 -22.22
C VAL A 29 4.56 8.89 -21.55
N ALA A 30 5.52 8.23 -22.19
CA ALA A 30 6.20 7.06 -21.62
C ALA A 30 6.89 7.38 -20.29
N LEU A 31 7.58 8.53 -20.22
CA LEU A 31 8.23 8.98 -18.98
C LEU A 31 7.20 9.28 -17.87
N THR A 32 6.07 9.93 -18.21
CA THR A 32 4.98 10.18 -17.26
C THR A 32 4.44 8.87 -16.69
N VAL A 33 4.13 7.89 -17.55
CA VAL A 33 3.63 6.58 -17.12
C VAL A 33 4.66 5.86 -16.25
N PHE A 34 5.94 5.90 -16.65
CA PHE A 34 7.03 5.30 -15.89
C PHE A 34 7.16 5.89 -14.47
N VAL A 35 7.17 7.22 -14.36
CA VAL A 35 7.25 7.91 -13.07
C VAL A 35 6.00 7.67 -12.23
N PHE A 36 4.82 7.62 -12.85
CA PHE A 36 3.56 7.36 -12.15
C PHE A 36 3.53 5.96 -11.50
N ILE A 37 3.93 4.93 -12.24
CA ILE A 37 3.90 3.54 -11.75
C ILE A 37 4.94 3.32 -10.64
N ASN A 38 6.15 3.88 -10.78
CA ASN A 38 7.24 3.67 -9.82
C ASN A 38 7.22 4.66 -8.65
N GLY A 39 6.61 5.83 -8.81
CA GLY A 39 6.59 6.89 -7.82
C GLY A 39 5.46 6.78 -6.81
N ARG A 40 4.43 5.97 -7.07
CA ARG A 40 3.31 5.79 -6.15
C ARG A 40 3.77 5.12 -4.87
N SER A 41 3.37 5.68 -3.73
CA SER A 41 3.62 5.12 -2.40
C SER A 41 2.40 4.36 -1.91
N HIS A 42 2.66 3.24 -1.23
CA HIS A 42 1.66 2.42 -0.57
C HIS A 42 2.01 2.32 0.92
N THR A 43 0.99 2.20 1.76
CA THR A 43 1.13 1.99 3.20
C THR A 43 0.85 0.53 3.50
N PHE A 44 1.83 -0.16 4.06
CA PHE A 44 1.69 -1.52 4.54
C PHE A 44 1.46 -1.53 6.04
N LEU A 45 0.43 -2.26 6.48
CA LEU A 45 0.20 -2.60 7.87
C LEU A 45 0.72 -4.02 8.06
N ILE A 46 1.90 -4.14 8.65
CA ILE A 46 2.52 -5.44 8.94
C ILE A 46 1.94 -5.92 10.26
N ASP A 47 1.23 -7.04 10.21
CA ASP A 47 0.41 -7.51 11.32
C ASP A 47 0.88 -8.87 11.81
N ASN A 48 1.24 -8.93 13.09
CA ASN A 48 1.60 -10.17 13.77
C ASN A 48 0.55 -10.53 14.83
N LYS A 49 -0.71 -10.52 14.42
CA LYS A 49 -1.85 -10.99 15.22
C LYS A 49 -2.25 -12.41 14.80
N SER A 50 -2.76 -13.17 15.76
CA SER A 50 -3.43 -14.43 15.45
C SER A 50 -4.63 -14.16 14.55
N LEU A 51 -4.93 -15.07 13.63
CA LEU A 51 -6.15 -14.99 12.85
C LEU A 51 -7.38 -15.12 13.77
N ASP A 52 -8.49 -14.49 13.37
CA ASP A 52 -9.74 -14.44 14.15
C ASP A 52 -10.36 -15.84 14.37
N ASP A 53 -10.11 -16.77 13.44
CA ASP A 53 -10.51 -18.17 13.55
C ASP A 53 -9.65 -19.00 14.51
N GLY A 54 -8.55 -18.42 15.02
CA GLY A 54 -7.58 -19.09 15.89
C GLY A 54 -6.73 -20.16 15.19
N ALA A 55 -6.88 -20.35 13.87
CA ALA A 55 -6.19 -21.42 13.14
C ALA A 55 -4.68 -21.19 13.07
N VAL A 56 -4.26 -19.92 13.04
CA VAL A 56 -2.84 -19.53 12.99
C VAL A 56 -2.53 -18.55 14.11
N SER A 57 -1.62 -18.94 15.00
CA SER A 57 -1.18 -18.12 16.13
C SER A 57 -0.14 -17.08 15.75
N ALA A 58 -0.18 -15.92 16.40
CA ALA A 58 0.87 -14.91 16.31
C ALA A 58 2.24 -15.49 16.68
N MET A 59 3.28 -15.05 15.97
CA MET A 59 4.65 -15.42 16.33
C MET A 59 5.11 -14.62 17.54
N ARG A 60 5.82 -15.26 18.47
CA ARG A 60 6.36 -14.60 19.66
C ARG A 60 7.27 -13.42 19.31
N ARG A 61 8.12 -13.62 18.29
CA ARG A 61 9.06 -12.63 17.75
C ARG A 61 9.37 -12.98 16.30
N VAL A 62 9.33 -12.00 15.41
CA VAL A 62 9.63 -12.17 13.99
C VAL A 62 10.33 -10.93 13.43
N LYS A 63 11.31 -11.14 12.56
CA LYS A 63 11.92 -10.07 11.78
C LYS A 63 11.33 -10.06 10.39
N VAL A 64 10.84 -8.90 9.97
CA VAL A 64 10.22 -8.69 8.66
C VAL A 64 11.10 -7.76 7.84
N PHE A 65 11.45 -8.19 6.64
CA PHE A 65 12.26 -7.46 5.68
C PHE A 65 11.39 -7.17 4.46
N ILE A 66 11.27 -5.89 4.09
CA ILE A 66 10.46 -5.47 2.96
C ILE A 66 11.34 -4.65 2.04
N ASP A 67 11.55 -5.15 0.82
CA ASP A 67 12.44 -4.57 -0.19
C ASP A 67 13.82 -4.21 0.40
N ASN A 68 14.21 -2.94 0.29
CA ASN A 68 15.45 -2.38 0.81
C ASN A 68 15.24 -1.54 2.09
N GLN A 69 14.10 -1.73 2.78
CA GLN A 69 13.80 -1.01 4.02
C GLN A 69 14.56 -1.60 5.20
N LYS A 70 14.60 -0.84 6.31
CA LYS A 70 15.13 -1.34 7.57
C LYS A 70 14.28 -2.54 8.04
N PRO A 71 14.91 -3.60 8.59
CA PRO A 71 14.16 -4.72 9.13
C PRO A 71 13.26 -4.25 10.26
N LEU A 72 11.99 -4.65 10.21
CA LEU A 72 11.03 -4.46 11.29
C LEU A 72 11.11 -5.67 12.22
N GLU A 73 11.03 -5.43 13.52
CA GLU A 73 10.98 -6.48 14.52
C GLU A 73 9.65 -6.41 15.24
N LEU A 74 8.83 -7.44 15.09
CA LEU A 74 7.48 -7.50 15.64
C LEU A 74 7.39 -8.57 16.72
N TYR A 75 6.70 -8.24 17.80
CA TYR A 75 6.30 -9.19 18.83
C TYR A 75 4.84 -9.62 18.62
N ALA A 76 4.41 -10.62 19.40
CA ALA A 76 3.04 -11.10 19.32
C ALA A 76 2.05 -9.95 19.58
N ARG A 77 1.04 -9.83 18.71
CA ARG A 77 -0.02 -8.81 18.72
C ARG A 77 0.40 -7.42 18.23
N ASP A 78 1.64 -7.24 17.82
CA ASP A 78 2.10 -5.98 17.24
C ASP A 78 1.56 -5.79 15.82
N ARG A 79 1.33 -4.52 15.48
CA ARG A 79 1.03 -4.06 14.14
C ARG A 79 1.81 -2.79 13.87
N GLU A 80 2.53 -2.74 12.76
CA GLU A 80 3.35 -1.60 12.40
C GLU A 80 3.05 -1.10 10.99
N LEU A 81 3.20 0.21 10.80
CA LEU A 81 2.98 0.89 9.52
C LEU A 81 4.32 1.10 8.82
N LEU A 82 4.39 0.72 7.55
CA LEU A 82 5.55 0.96 6.70
C LEU A 82 5.11 1.55 5.37
N MET A 83 5.70 2.69 4.99
CA MET A 83 5.50 3.26 3.66
C MET A 83 6.55 2.73 2.68
N VAL A 84 6.08 2.20 1.55
CA VAL A 84 6.92 1.70 0.46
C VAL A 84 6.53 2.36 -0.86
N ARG A 85 7.40 2.26 -1.88
CA ARG A 85 7.16 2.85 -3.21
C ARG A 85 7.26 1.79 -4.30
N GLY A 86 6.53 1.99 -5.38
CA GLY A 86 6.43 1.06 -6.51
C GLY A 86 5.31 0.05 -6.31
N GLN A 87 5.04 -0.77 -7.33
CA GLN A 87 3.98 -1.77 -7.27
C GLN A 87 4.43 -3.15 -6.80
N GLY A 88 5.63 -3.57 -7.20
CA GLY A 88 6.15 -4.91 -6.90
C GLY A 88 7.03 -4.89 -5.66
N HIS A 89 6.72 -5.77 -4.71
CA HIS A 89 7.43 -5.85 -3.44
C HIS A 89 7.90 -7.27 -3.15
N ARG A 90 9.02 -7.34 -2.43
CA ARG A 90 9.58 -8.57 -1.87
C ARG A 90 9.52 -8.49 -0.36
N ILE A 91 8.82 -9.43 0.25
CA ILE A 91 8.77 -9.59 1.70
C ILE A 91 9.51 -10.85 2.10
N ARG A 92 10.28 -10.76 3.18
CA ARG A 92 10.94 -11.90 3.80
C ARG A 92 10.72 -11.86 5.30
N ILE A 93 10.40 -13.00 5.87
CA ILE A 93 10.33 -13.19 7.32
C ILE A 93 11.43 -14.10 7.80
N GLU A 94 11.93 -13.80 8.99
CA GLU A 94 12.86 -14.66 9.73
C GLU A 94 12.31 -14.88 11.14
N THR A 95 12.03 -16.15 11.46
CA THR A 95 11.61 -16.61 12.79
C THR A 95 12.79 -17.25 13.52
N GLN A 96 12.74 -17.27 14.85
CA GLN A 96 13.79 -17.88 15.67
C GLN A 96 13.39 -19.26 16.21
N ASP A 97 12.11 -19.47 16.50
CA ASP A 97 11.60 -20.70 17.14
C ASP A 97 10.35 -21.25 16.40
N PRO A 98 10.47 -22.25 15.52
CA PRO A 98 11.73 -22.74 14.94
C PRO A 98 12.37 -21.71 13.99
N ALA A 99 13.68 -21.84 13.77
CA ALA A 99 14.40 -21.01 12.83
C ALA A 99 13.88 -21.28 11.40
N ASN A 100 13.23 -20.30 10.80
CA ASN A 100 12.71 -20.41 9.44
C ASN A 100 12.89 -19.08 8.71
N ARG A 101 13.07 -19.17 7.40
CA ARG A 101 13.20 -18.03 6.51
C ARG A 101 12.31 -18.24 5.30
N LEU A 102 11.31 -17.38 5.17
CA LEU A 102 10.33 -17.46 4.09
C LEU A 102 10.32 -16.14 3.31
N GLU A 103 10.30 -16.24 1.99
CA GLU A 103 10.34 -15.08 1.09
C GLU A 103 9.20 -15.19 0.08
N ALA A 104 8.44 -14.11 -0.05
CA ALA A 104 7.34 -13.99 -0.99
C ALA A 104 7.46 -12.70 -1.80
N LYS A 105 6.92 -12.75 -3.01
CA LYS A 105 6.78 -11.58 -3.89
C LYS A 105 5.32 -11.35 -4.14
N PHE A 106 4.90 -10.09 -4.07
CA PHE A 106 3.54 -9.71 -4.38
C PHE A 106 3.53 -8.33 -5.05
N SER A 107 2.44 -8.01 -5.72
CA SER A 107 2.26 -6.71 -6.36
C SER A 107 1.02 -6.05 -5.81
N VAL A 108 1.12 -4.78 -5.46
CA VAL A 108 -0.01 -3.96 -5.04
C VAL A 108 -0.91 -3.69 -6.23
N PRO A 109 -2.21 -4.05 -6.17
CA PRO A 109 -3.15 -3.70 -7.24
C PRO A 109 -3.36 -2.17 -7.31
N PHE A 110 -3.65 -1.66 -8.50
CA PHE A 110 -3.95 -0.24 -8.68
C PHE A 110 -5.17 0.19 -7.85
N GLY A 111 -5.08 1.37 -7.24
CA GLY A 111 -6.17 1.98 -6.45
C GLY A 111 -6.17 1.60 -4.97
N ASN A 112 -5.34 0.66 -4.54
CA ASN A 112 -5.22 0.28 -3.13
C ASN A 112 -4.01 1.01 -2.50
N ASP A 113 -4.29 1.91 -1.56
CA ASP A 113 -3.25 2.71 -0.91
C ASP A 113 -2.81 2.14 0.44
N MET A 114 -3.64 1.30 1.07
CA MET A 114 -3.34 0.60 2.33
C MET A 114 -3.53 -0.91 2.19
N ILE A 115 -2.50 -1.68 2.54
CA ILE A 115 -2.53 -3.14 2.49
C ILE A 115 -2.17 -3.70 3.86
N LEU A 116 -2.95 -4.65 4.35
CA LEU A 116 -2.62 -5.44 5.51
C LEU A 116 -1.80 -6.65 5.06
N ILE A 117 -0.70 -6.93 5.76
CA ILE A 117 0.16 -8.09 5.53
C ILE A 117 0.18 -8.90 6.82
N SER A 118 -0.45 -10.08 6.80
CA SER A 118 -0.46 -10.99 7.93
C SER A 118 0.79 -11.86 7.94
N VAL A 119 1.68 -11.60 8.89
CA VAL A 119 2.93 -12.36 9.04
C VAL A 119 2.65 -13.83 9.37
N PRO A 120 1.73 -14.19 10.30
CA PRO A 120 1.43 -15.58 10.61
C PRO A 120 0.85 -16.34 9.42
N LYS A 121 -0.03 -15.70 8.63
CA LYS A 121 -0.61 -16.30 7.41
C LYS A 121 0.45 -16.57 6.35
N MET A 122 1.44 -15.68 6.21
CA MET A 122 2.58 -15.92 5.35
C MET A 122 3.46 -17.08 5.88
N ALA A 123 3.66 -17.17 7.20
CA ALA A 123 4.43 -18.24 7.83
C ALA A 123 3.79 -19.63 7.69
N SER A 124 2.46 -19.71 7.55
CA SER A 124 1.76 -20.96 7.24
C SER A 124 1.85 -21.38 5.76
N GLY A 125 2.50 -20.56 4.92
CA GLY A 125 2.67 -20.84 3.49
C GLY A 125 1.41 -20.53 2.65
N ALA A 126 0.49 -19.74 3.16
CA ALA A 126 -0.69 -19.33 2.41
C ALA A 126 -0.35 -18.19 1.42
N ASP A 127 -0.84 -18.29 0.19
CA ASP A 127 -0.56 -17.30 -0.87
C ASP A 127 -1.35 -15.98 -0.69
N ASP A 128 -2.45 -16.02 0.08
CA ASP A 128 -3.36 -14.90 0.36
C ASP A 128 -3.02 -14.19 1.69
N PHE A 129 -1.73 -14.09 2.01
CA PHE A 129 -1.21 -13.47 3.24
C PHE A 129 -1.40 -11.94 3.31
N TRP A 130 -1.90 -11.32 2.25
CA TRP A 130 -2.12 -9.88 2.17
C TRP A 130 -3.55 -9.57 1.70
N GLU A 131 -4.09 -8.44 2.16
CA GLU A 131 -5.42 -7.98 1.79
C GLU A 131 -5.50 -6.45 1.76
N HIS A 132 -6.49 -5.92 1.03
CA HIS A 132 -6.76 -4.49 1.02
C HIS A 132 -7.34 -4.06 2.37
N PHE A 133 -6.71 -3.08 3.01
CA PHE A 133 -7.18 -2.59 4.29
C PHE A 133 -8.06 -1.36 4.11
N VAL A 134 -9.32 -1.47 4.53
CA VAL A 134 -10.29 -0.36 4.52
C VAL A 134 -10.49 0.12 5.95
N ILE A 135 -10.28 1.41 6.19
CA ILE A 135 -10.64 2.03 7.47
C ILE A 135 -12.16 2.17 7.51
N GLN A 136 -12.81 1.36 8.33
CA GLN A 136 -14.22 1.54 8.65
C GLN A 136 -14.33 2.65 9.70
N TYR A 137 -14.76 3.83 9.26
CA TYR A 137 -15.17 4.89 10.18
C TYR A 137 -16.57 4.57 10.67
N GLU A 138 -16.68 3.90 11.82
CA GLU A 138 -17.94 3.85 12.54
C GLU A 138 -18.21 5.27 13.06
N ARG A 139 -19.14 5.97 12.40
CA ARG A 139 -19.69 7.21 12.98
C ARG A 139 -20.35 6.76 14.29
N PRO A 140 -19.93 7.26 15.46
CA PRO A 140 -20.66 6.96 16.69
C PRO A 140 -22.12 7.33 16.44
N THR A 141 -23.00 6.34 16.51
CA THR A 141 -24.43 6.61 16.57
C THR A 141 -24.61 7.39 17.86
N ASN A 142 -24.82 8.70 17.75
CA ASN A 142 -25.46 9.42 18.83
C ASN A 142 -26.80 8.69 19.00
N ASN A 143 -26.89 7.76 19.95
CA ASN A 143 -28.17 7.54 20.60
C ASN A 143 -28.60 8.95 21.02
N ASP A 144 -29.82 9.36 20.65
CA ASP A 144 -30.38 10.69 20.91
C ASP A 144 -30.57 10.99 22.41
N ALA A 145 -29.74 10.42 23.28
CA ALA A 145 -29.55 10.87 24.63
C ALA A 145 -28.99 12.29 24.57
N PRO A 146 -29.71 13.29 25.09
CA PRO A 146 -29.16 14.63 25.23
C PRO A 146 -27.84 14.54 26.00
N PRO A 147 -26.81 15.33 25.62
CA PRO A 147 -25.56 15.34 26.36
C PRO A 147 -25.86 15.59 27.85
N PRO A 148 -25.16 14.92 28.78
CA PRO A 148 -25.40 15.09 30.21
C PRO A 148 -25.26 16.58 30.55
N THR A 149 -26.33 17.14 31.12
CA THR A 149 -26.36 18.55 31.53
C THR A 149 -25.55 18.67 32.82
N LEU A 150 -24.84 19.78 33.04
CA LEU A 150 -24.05 20.02 34.27
C LEU A 150 -24.87 19.93 35.58
N GLU A 151 -26.20 19.95 35.46
CA GLU A 151 -27.17 19.87 36.55
C GLU A 151 -27.56 18.43 36.91
N GLU A 152 -27.28 17.45 36.04
CA GLU A 152 -27.54 16.03 36.32
C GLU A 152 -26.25 15.34 36.77
N PRO A 153 -26.19 14.80 38.00
CA PRO A 153 -25.01 14.08 38.46
C PRO A 153 -24.84 12.80 37.62
N VAL A 154 -23.64 12.58 37.09
CA VAL A 154 -23.27 11.31 36.44
C VAL A 154 -23.51 10.19 37.44
N PRO A 155 -24.38 9.20 37.15
CA PRO A 155 -24.58 8.06 38.03
C PRO A 155 -23.26 7.30 38.15
N ILE A 156 -22.64 7.38 39.33
CA ILE A 156 -21.45 6.58 39.63
C ILE A 156 -21.97 5.20 40.03
N GLU A 157 -21.88 4.23 39.12
CA GLU A 157 -22.12 2.84 39.51
C GLU A 157 -21.07 2.44 40.55
N PRO A 158 -21.46 1.82 41.68
CA PRO A 158 -20.50 1.38 42.67
C PRO A 158 -19.60 0.31 42.04
N THR A 159 -18.33 0.66 41.86
CA THR A 159 -17.29 -0.31 41.54
C THR A 159 -17.17 -1.29 42.70
N LEU A 160 -17.61 -2.53 42.47
CA LEU A 160 -17.34 -3.67 43.35
C LEU A 160 -15.92 -4.20 43.13
#